data_AF-A0A6B3TSS6-F1
#
_entry.id   AF-A0A6B3TSS6-F1
#
_cell.length_a   1.000
_cell.length_b   1.000
_cell.length_c   1.000
_cell.angle_alpha   90.00
_cell.angle_beta   90.00
_cell.angle_gamma   90.00
#
_symmetry.space_group_name_H-M   'P 1'
#
loop_
_entity.id
_entity.type
_entity.pdbx_description
1 polymer ?
#
loop_
_entity_poly.entity_id
_entity_poly.type
_entity_poly.pdbx_seq_one_letter_code
_entity_poly.pdbx_strand_id
1 'polypeptide(L)' 'MARIGVEQSLTNIQQALREKGYEVVELKQESDAQNCDCCVVTGLDSNVMGMQDSVTKASVIDANGLSAEEVCQQVENKLQ' A
#
# COMPACT_ATOMS: atom_id res chain seq x y z
N MET A 1 -14.67 2.46 -3.87
CA MET A 1 -13.42 1.80 -4.28
C MET A 1 -12.40 2.06 -3.20
N ALA A 2 -11.71 1.03 -2.71
CA ALA A 2 -10.68 1.23 -1.70
C ALA A 2 -9.45 1.90 -2.32
N ARG A 3 -8.90 2.87 -1.60
CA ARG A 3 -7.68 3.60 -1.96
C ARG A 3 -6.47 2.90 -1.38
N ILE A 4 -5.61 2.42 -2.26
CA ILE A 4 -4.42 1.67 -1.88
C ILE A 4 -3.19 2.53 -2.17
N GLY A 5 -2.55 3.00 -1.12
CA GLY A 5 -1.26 3.65 -1.21
C GLY A 5 -0.20 2.60 -1.55
N VAL A 6 0.56 2.79 -2.61
CA VAL A 6 1.62 1.86 -3.00
C VAL A 6 2.91 2.64 -3.18
N GLU A 7 4.00 2.12 -2.63
CA GLU A 7 5.31 2.70 -2.83
C GLU A 7 5.66 2.82 -4.33
N GLN A 8 6.24 3.95 -4.73
CA GLN A 8 6.60 4.21 -6.13
C GLN A 8 7.48 3.11 -6.76
N SER A 9 8.31 2.45 -5.95
CA SER A 9 9.20 1.36 -6.37
C SER A 9 8.44 0.10 -6.78
N LEU A 10 7.21 -0.10 -6.28
CA LEU A 10 6.39 -1.31 -6.44
C LEU A 10 5.48 -1.25 -7.68
N THR A 11 6.05 -0.94 -8.84
CA THR A 11 5.29 -0.73 -10.10
C THR A 11 4.47 -1.95 -10.53
N ASN A 12 5.01 -3.16 -10.36
CA ASN A 12 4.31 -4.42 -10.61
C ASN A 12 3.05 -4.57 -9.76
N ILE A 13 3.11 -4.20 -8.48
CA ILE A 13 1.97 -4.29 -7.56
C ILE A 13 0.95 -3.20 -7.87
N GLN A 14 1.42 -1.99 -8.22
CA GLN A 14 0.54 -0.90 -8.64
C GLN A 14 -0.34 -1.34 -9.82
N GLN A 15 0.24 -2.01 -10.82
CA GLN A 15 -0.52 -2.50 -11.96
C GLN A 15 -1.54 -3.57 -11.55
N ALA A 16 -1.11 -4.59 -10.79
CA ALA A 16 -1.98 -5.68 -10.36
C ALA A 16 -3.20 -5.18 -9.55
N LEU A 17 -2.99 -4.21 -8.65
CA LEU A 17 -4.08 -3.60 -7.86
C LEU A 17 -5.02 -2.76 -8.72
N ARG A 18 -4.50 -2.02 -9.71
CA ARG A 18 -5.34 -1.28 -10.68
C ARG A 18 -6.18 -2.23 -11.52
N GLU A 19 -5.61 -3.34 -11.98
CA GLU A 19 -6.32 -4.38 -12.76
C GLU A 19 -7.43 -5.06 -11.94
N LYS A 20 -7.24 -5.20 -10.63
CA LYS A 20 -8.27 -5.65 -9.68
C LYS A 20 -9.39 -4.63 -9.44
N GLY A 21 -9.25 -3.39 -9.91
CA GLY A 21 -10.25 -2.33 -9.75
C GLY A 21 -10.07 -1.47 -8.50
N TYR A 22 -8.90 -1.47 -7.89
CA TYR A 22 -8.56 -0.58 -6.77
C TYR A 22 -8.04 0.78 -7.24
N GLU A 23 -8.23 1.80 -6.41
CA GLU A 23 -7.65 3.12 -6.65
C GLU A 23 -6.23 3.16 -6.09
N VAL A 24 -5.24 3.01 -6.96
CA VAL A 24 -3.83 3.01 -6.56
C VAL A 24 -3.27 4.42 -6.53
N VAL A 25 -2.72 4.80 -5.38
CA VAL A 25 -2.08 6.10 -5.12
C VAL A 25 -0.59 5.86 -4.90
N GLU A 26 0.27 6.55 -5.64
CA GLU A 26 1.71 6.47 -5.42
C GLU A 26 2.08 7.21 -4.13
N LEU A 27 2.70 6.51 -3.19
CA LEU A 27 3.21 7.10 -1.96
C LEU A 27 4.55 7.78 -2.26
N LYS A 28 4.54 9.10 -2.49
CA LYS A 28 5.74 9.91 -2.67
C LYS A 28 6.11 10.65 -1.40
N GLN A 29 5.12 11.00 -0.60
CA GLN A 29 5.24 11.78 0.62
C GLN A 29 4.18 11.33 1.63
N GLU A 30 4.42 11.59 2.92
CA GLU A 30 3.58 11.07 4.02
C GLU A 30 2.10 11.48 3.88
N SER A 31 1.82 12.67 3.34
CA SER A 31 0.45 13.16 3.11
C SER A 31 -0.36 12.28 2.15
N ASP A 32 0.29 11.59 1.21
CA ASP A 32 -0.40 10.72 0.25
C ASP A 32 -1.04 9.51 0.95
N ALA A 33 -0.45 9.07 2.06
CA ALA A 33 -0.93 7.93 2.84
C ALA A 33 -2.15 8.28 3.73
N GLN A 34 -2.40 9.57 4.01
CA GLN A 34 -3.46 10.01 4.94
C GLN A 34 -4.88 9.66 4.49
N ASN A 35 -5.11 9.49 3.19
CA ASN A 35 -6.42 9.21 2.61
C ASN A 35 -6.51 7.82 1.96
N CYS A 36 -5.59 6.92 2.31
CA CYS A 36 -5.61 5.54 1.84
C CYS A 36 -6.30 4.64 2.87
N ASP A 37 -7.01 3.62 2.41
CA ASP A 37 -7.60 2.57 3.25
C ASP A 37 -6.55 1.49 3.61
N CYS A 38 -5.56 1.32 2.73
CA CYS A 38 -4.44 0.40 2.91
C CYS A 38 -3.18 0.94 2.25
N CYS A 39 -2.00 0.66 2.81
CA CYS A 39 -0.71 1.04 2.27
C CYS A 39 0.17 -0.19 2.05
N VAL A 40 0.81 -0.28 0.88
CA VAL A 40 1.74 -1.35 0.51
C VAL A 40 3.13 -0.76 0.33
N VAL A 41 4.09 -1.26 1.11
CA VAL A 41 5.46 -0.75 1.15
C VAL A 41 6.48 -1.86 1.22
N THR A 42 7.74 -1.57 0.88
CA THR A 42 8.80 -2.60 0.82
C THR A 42 9.61 -2.76 2.11
N GLY A 43 9.12 -2.27 3.26
CA GLY A 43 9.80 -2.40 4.57
C GLY A 43 11.18 -1.73 4.67
N LEU A 44 11.75 -1.30 3.55
CA LEU A 44 13.07 -0.72 3.38
C LEU A 44 13.08 0.78 3.66
N ASP A 45 11.96 1.45 3.42
CA ASP A 45 11.83 2.87 3.66
C ASP A 45 11.48 3.12 5.14
N SER A 46 12.49 3.48 5.93
CA SER A 46 12.33 3.69 7.38
C SER A 46 11.34 4.82 7.71
N ASN A 47 11.01 5.70 6.76
CA ASN A 47 9.98 6.72 6.93
C ASN A 47 8.56 6.14 7.00
N VAL A 48 8.28 4.98 6.39
CA VAL A 48 6.93 4.37 6.47
C VAL A 48 6.67 3.65 7.78
N MET A 49 7.71 3.18 8.49
CA MET A 49 7.53 2.69 9.86
C MET A 49 7.15 3.82 10.83
N GLY A 50 7.60 5.06 10.57
CA GLY A 50 7.14 6.26 11.30
C GLY A 50 5.70 6.69 10.94
N MET A 51 5.26 6.45 9.71
CA MET A 51 3.86 6.70 9.30
C MET A 51 2.84 5.79 9.99
N GLN A 52 3.24 4.57 10.38
CA GLN A 52 2.38 3.58 11.01
C GLN A 52 1.79 4.05 12.35
N ASP A 53 2.49 4.94 13.06
CA ASP A 53 2.08 5.44 14.38
C ASP A 53 1.35 6.80 14.32
N SER A 54 1.61 7.64 13.30
CA SER A 54 1.23 9.06 13.33
C SER A 54 0.34 9.57 12.19
N VAL A 55 0.30 8.91 11.02
CA VAL A 55 -0.22 9.57 9.80
C VAL A 55 -1.50 8.91 9.26
N THR A 56 -1.74 7.62 9.48
CA THR A 56 -2.87 6.94 8.86
C THR A 56 -3.38 5.75 9.67
N LYS A 57 -4.71 5.62 9.79
CA LYS A 57 -5.39 4.45 10.39
C LYS A 57 -5.42 3.23 9.44
N ALA A 58 -4.80 3.35 8.27
CA ALA A 58 -4.82 2.34 7.22
C ALA A 58 -3.98 1.13 7.61
N SER A 59 -4.39 -0.04 7.12
CA SER A 59 -3.57 -1.24 7.26
C SER A 59 -2.32 -1.12 6.39
N VAL A 60 -1.15 -1.37 6.97
CA VAL A 60 0.12 -1.42 6.22
C VAL A 60 0.45 -2.88 5.89
N ILE A 61 0.81 -3.13 4.63
CA ILE A 61 1.24 -4.42 4.10
C ILE A 61 2.70 -4.28 3.65
N ASP A 62 3.52 -5.17 4.17
CA ASP A 62 4.90 -5.32 3.72
C ASP A 62 4.93 -6.23 2.49
N ALA A 63 5.36 -5.68 1.35
CA ALA A 63 5.50 -6.40 0.09
C ALA A 63 6.88 -7.04 -0.08
N ASN A 64 7.77 -6.98 0.91
CA ASN A 64 9.12 -7.48 0.78
C ASN A 64 9.10 -9.01 0.63
N GLY A 65 9.63 -9.51 -0.49
CA GLY A 65 9.62 -10.94 -0.79
C GLY A 65 8.25 -11.52 -1.16
N LEU A 66 7.21 -10.69 -1.31
CA LEU A 66 5.88 -11.10 -1.76
C LEU A 66 5.66 -10.83 -3.24
N SER A 67 4.86 -11.68 -3.87
CA SER A 67 4.37 -11.50 -5.23
C SER A 67 3.22 -10.50 -5.27
N ALA A 68 2.98 -9.88 -6.44
CA ALA A 68 1.87 -8.94 -6.61
C ALA A 68 0.50 -9.58 -6.28
N GLU A 69 0.29 -10.85 -6.60
CA GLU A 69 -0.92 -11.59 -6.25
C GLU A 69 -1.09 -11.77 -4.73
N GLU A 70 -0.01 -12.12 -4.03
CA GLU A 70 -0.03 -12.30 -2.57
C GLU A 70 -0.37 -10.98 -1.86
N VAL A 71 0.18 -9.88 -2.36
CA VAL A 71 -0.13 -8.55 -1.85
C VAL A 71 -1.58 -8.16 -2.12
N CYS A 72 -2.09 -8.40 -3.33
CA CYS A 72 -3.51 -8.19 -3.63
C CYS A 72 -4.41 -8.95 -2.66
N GLN A 73 -4.07 -10.21 -2.36
CA GLN A 73 -4.85 -11.04 -1.43
C GLN A 73 -4.77 -10.51 0.02
N GLN A 74 -3.62 -10.00 0.45
CA GLN A 74 -3.51 -9.34 1.74
C GLN A 74 -4.31 -8.04 1.79
N VAL A 75 -4.29 -7.22 0.72
CA VAL A 75 -5.10 -6.01 0.60
C VAL A 75 -6.58 -6.37 0.75
N GLU A 76 -7.06 -7.38 0.03
CA GLU A 76 -8.43 -7.88 0.15
C GLU A 76 -8.77 -8.26 1.59
N ASN A 77 -7.92 -9.05 2.26
CA ASN A 77 -8.13 -9.45 3.66
C ASN A 77 -8.13 -8.28 4.66
N LYS A 78 -7.38 -7.20 4.37
CA LYS A 78 -7.33 -6.01 5.23
C LYS A 78 -8.53 -5.07 5.03
N LEU A 79 -9.21 -5.17 3.88
CA LEU A 79 -10.37 -4.36 3.54
C LEU A 79 -11.71 -4.99 3.95
N GLN A 80 -11.71 -6.26 4.39
CA GLN A 80 -12.88 -6.94 4.97
C GLN A 80 -13.18 -6.48 6.39
#